data_AF-A0A520JQQ8-F1
#
_entry.id   AF-A0A520JQQ8-F1
#
_cell.length_a   1.000
_cell.length_b   1.000
_cell.length_c   1.000
_cell.angle_alpha   90.00
_cell.angle_beta   90.00
_cell.angle_gamma   90.00
#
_symmetry.space_group_name_H-M   'P 1'
#
loop_
_entity.id
_entity.type
_entity.pdbx_description
1 polymer ?
#
loop_
_entity_poly.entity_id
_entity_poly.type
_entity_poly.pdbx_seq_one_letter_code
_entity_poly.pdbx_strand_id
1 'polypeptide(L)'
;MAADNIWLAAASSSVAVAVLTQVFSISREKLAHRTDQRLSALHVALALENYAGECARVLGEKETFIANDGHHGQDWGSVPALPEWPAAIDWKRLGIKNTEKVFTLRVQVNAANAKIADQYDNDPPNGGDGDVIDEAIKLGLQSLSLAASIRSTAKLDPLLASEWPLDRYLAERRDDRALKLERRLADAEARRLANPSGMPILL
;
A
#
# COMPACT_ATOMS: atom_id res chain seq x y z
N MET A 1 -0.69 -21.09 72.51
CA MET A 1 -0.52 -21.77 71.21
C MET A 1 -1.49 -21.30 70.10
N ALA A 2 -2.46 -20.41 70.35
CA ALA A 2 -3.37 -19.93 69.29
C ALA A 2 -2.87 -18.70 68.50
N ALA A 3 -1.87 -17.97 69.02
CA ALA A 3 -1.41 -16.71 68.44
C ALA A 3 -0.46 -16.87 67.23
N ASP A 4 0.25 -18.00 67.11
CA ASP A 4 1.26 -18.19 66.06
C ASP A 4 0.65 -18.51 64.69
N ASN A 5 -0.59 -19.02 64.64
CA ASN A 5 -1.28 -19.35 63.38
C ASN A 5 -1.90 -18.12 62.69
N ILE A 6 -2.15 -17.03 63.43
CA ILE A 6 -2.77 -15.81 62.89
C ILE A 6 -1.80 -15.05 61.99
N TRP A 7 -0.52 -14.97 62.37
CA TRP A 7 0.52 -14.32 61.57
C TRP A 7 0.85 -15.08 60.28
N LEU A 8 0.77 -16.42 60.30
CA LEU A 8 0.99 -17.26 59.13
C LEU A 8 -0.17 -17.18 58.12
N ALA A 9 -1.42 -17.01 58.60
CA ALA A 9 -2.59 -16.74 57.75
C ALA A 9 -2.61 -15.28 57.21
N ALA A 10 -2.15 -14.31 57.99
CA ALA A 10 -2.00 -12.92 57.55
C ALA A 10 -0.86 -12.74 56.54
N ALA A 11 0.25 -13.47 56.70
CA ALA A 11 1.37 -13.45 55.77
C ALA A 11 1.00 -14.10 54.42
N SER A 12 0.29 -15.24 54.42
CA SER A 12 -0.12 -15.92 53.19
C SER A 12 -1.17 -15.15 52.37
N SER A 13 -2.07 -14.44 53.03
CA SER A 13 -3.08 -13.59 52.37
C SER A 13 -2.47 -12.37 51.68
N SER A 14 -1.43 -11.74 52.25
CA SER A 14 -0.75 -10.59 51.65
C SER A 14 -0.02 -10.93 50.34
N VAL A 15 0.64 -12.09 50.27
CA VAL A 15 1.35 -12.55 49.07
C VAL A 15 0.36 -12.90 47.95
N ALA A 16 -0.78 -13.53 48.29
CA ALA A 16 -1.82 -13.85 47.32
C ALA A 16 -2.41 -12.60 46.65
N VAL A 17 -2.68 -11.54 47.44
CA VAL A 17 -3.18 -10.26 46.91
C VAL A 17 -2.16 -9.57 46.01
N ALA A 18 -0.87 -9.61 46.36
CA ALA A 18 0.19 -9.02 45.54
C ALA A 18 0.33 -9.72 44.19
N VAL A 19 0.30 -11.06 44.17
CA VAL A 19 0.35 -11.86 42.94
C VAL A 19 -0.87 -11.60 42.05
N LEU A 20 -2.08 -11.58 42.62
CA LEU A 20 -3.30 -11.26 41.88
C LEU A 20 -3.26 -9.86 41.28
N THR A 21 -2.77 -8.87 42.04
CA THR A 21 -2.60 -7.49 41.55
C THR A 21 -1.61 -7.43 40.39
N GLN A 22 -0.50 -8.15 40.48
CA GLN A 22 0.51 -8.19 39.42
C GLN A 22 -0.01 -8.88 38.15
N VAL A 23 -0.72 -10.00 38.29
CA VAL A 23 -1.36 -10.70 37.15
C VAL A 23 -2.40 -9.80 36.48
N PHE A 24 -3.24 -9.12 37.27
CA PHE A 24 -4.23 -8.18 36.75
C PHE A 24 -3.58 -7.00 36.01
N SER A 25 -2.49 -6.44 36.55
CA SER A 25 -1.72 -5.37 35.91
C SER A 25 -1.14 -5.80 34.56
N ILE A 26 -0.46 -6.96 34.51
CA ILE A 26 0.10 -7.54 33.28
C ILE A 26 -1.00 -7.82 32.25
N SER A 27 -2.16 -8.33 32.69
CA SER A 27 -3.29 -8.60 31.80
C SER A 27 -3.84 -7.31 31.19
N ARG A 28 -4.04 -6.27 32.02
CA ARG A 28 -4.54 -4.97 31.57
C ARG A 28 -3.56 -4.29 30.61
N GLU A 29 -2.26 -4.35 30.92
CA GLU A 29 -1.19 -3.83 30.07
C GLU A 29 -1.15 -4.56 28.72
N LYS A 30 -1.25 -5.89 28.71
CA LYS A 30 -1.37 -6.68 27.47
C LYS A 30 -2.60 -6.31 26.64
N LEU A 31 -3.73 -6.04 27.29
CA LEU A 31 -4.96 -5.64 26.59
C LEU A 31 -4.82 -4.25 25.97
N ALA A 32 -4.34 -3.27 26.74
CA ALA A 32 -4.03 -1.93 26.24
C ALA A 32 -3.05 -2.01 25.07
N HIS A 33 -2.00 -2.86 25.20
CA HIS A 33 -1.01 -3.03 24.15
C HIS A 33 -1.60 -3.52 22.82
N ARG A 34 -2.53 -4.49 22.90
CA ARG A 34 -3.24 -5.01 21.73
C ARG A 34 -4.15 -3.97 21.09
N THR A 35 -4.84 -3.16 21.88
CA THR A 35 -5.72 -2.11 21.35
C THR A 35 -4.94 -1.06 20.57
N ASP A 36 -3.83 -0.55 21.14
CA ASP A 36 -3.01 0.46 20.45
C ASP A 36 -2.35 -0.11 19.18
N GLN A 37 -1.93 -1.38 19.23
CA GLN A 37 -1.38 -2.07 18.06
C GLN A 37 -2.42 -2.17 16.94
N ARG A 38 -3.66 -2.58 17.27
CA ARG A 38 -4.76 -2.67 16.31
C ARG A 38 -5.13 -1.31 15.74
N LEU A 39 -5.14 -0.27 16.57
CA LEU A 39 -5.41 1.10 16.12
C LEU A 39 -4.33 1.60 15.17
N SER A 40 -3.05 1.41 15.50
CA SER A 40 -1.93 1.76 14.62
C SER A 40 -1.98 1.01 13.29
N ALA A 41 -2.25 -0.30 13.33
CA ALA A 41 -2.41 -1.12 12.14
C ALA A 41 -3.61 -0.69 11.29
N LEU A 42 -4.72 -0.31 11.92
CA LEU A 42 -5.91 0.19 11.24
C LEU A 42 -5.63 1.50 10.51
N HIS A 43 -4.98 2.46 11.17
CA HIS A 43 -4.61 3.74 10.53
C HIS A 43 -3.71 3.53 9.31
N VAL A 44 -2.71 2.65 9.41
CA VAL A 44 -1.81 2.35 8.29
C VAL A 44 -2.57 1.64 7.16
N ALA A 45 -3.41 0.64 7.47
CA ALA A 45 -4.19 -0.08 6.47
C ALA A 45 -5.15 0.86 5.71
N LEU A 46 -5.90 1.71 6.42
CA LEU A 46 -6.82 2.67 5.82
C LEU A 46 -6.09 3.68 4.92
N ALA A 47 -4.92 4.17 5.34
CA ALA A 47 -4.13 5.10 4.53
C ALA A 47 -3.61 4.44 3.24
N LEU A 48 -3.21 3.16 3.29
CA LEU A 48 -2.79 2.40 2.11
C LEU A 48 -3.96 2.09 1.15
N GLU A 49 -5.15 1.83 1.70
CA GLU A 49 -6.39 1.63 0.92
C GLU A 49 -6.82 2.93 0.25
N ASN A 50 -6.78 4.05 0.98
CA ASN A 50 -7.05 5.37 0.41
C ASN A 50 -6.04 5.71 -0.69
N TYR A 51 -4.75 5.40 -0.49
CA TYR A 51 -3.74 5.57 -1.52
C TYR A 51 -4.03 4.77 -2.79
N ALA A 52 -4.53 3.53 -2.66
CA ALA A 52 -4.96 2.74 -3.82
C ALA A 52 -6.14 3.39 -4.55
N GLY A 53 -7.09 3.95 -3.80
CA GLY A 53 -8.21 4.71 -4.36
C GLY A 53 -7.74 5.93 -5.15
N GLU A 54 -6.77 6.69 -4.63
CA GLU A 54 -6.15 7.80 -5.34
C GLU A 54 -5.40 7.35 -6.60
N CYS A 55 -4.73 6.20 -6.57
CA CYS A 55 -4.09 5.63 -7.76
C CYS A 55 -5.12 5.27 -8.83
N ALA A 56 -6.25 4.67 -8.43
CA ALA A 56 -7.35 4.36 -9.34
C ALA A 56 -7.99 5.63 -9.92
N ARG A 57 -8.12 6.70 -9.12
CA ARG A 57 -8.60 8.01 -9.59
C ARG A 57 -7.66 8.61 -10.62
N VAL A 58 -6.35 8.68 -10.33
CA VAL A 58 -5.33 9.18 -11.28
C VAL A 58 -5.34 8.37 -12.58
N LEU A 59 -5.44 7.05 -12.47
CA LEU A 59 -5.56 6.18 -13.63
C LEU A 59 -6.77 6.55 -14.51
N GLY A 60 -7.96 6.66 -13.92
CA GLY A 60 -9.18 7.00 -14.65
C GLY A 60 -9.13 8.40 -15.28
N GLU A 61 -8.61 9.39 -14.55
CA GLU A 61 -8.42 10.76 -15.05
C GLU A 61 -7.44 10.80 -16.24
N LYS A 62 -6.30 10.11 -16.11
CA LYS A 62 -5.26 10.08 -17.14
C LYS A 62 -5.71 9.34 -18.39
N GLU A 63 -6.39 8.19 -18.24
CA GLU A 63 -6.97 7.47 -19.37
C GLU A 63 -8.03 8.32 -20.09
N THR A 64 -8.85 9.06 -19.33
CA THR A 64 -9.85 9.98 -19.90
C THR A 64 -9.18 11.12 -20.65
N PHE A 65 -8.11 11.69 -20.11
CA PHE A 65 -7.28 12.72 -20.74
C PHE A 65 -6.74 12.26 -22.09
N ILE A 66 -6.12 11.07 -22.13
CA ILE A 66 -5.56 10.49 -23.36
C ILE A 66 -6.67 10.16 -24.36
N ALA A 67 -7.78 9.57 -23.91
CA ALA A 67 -8.87 9.14 -24.80
C ALA A 67 -9.63 10.31 -25.44
N ASN A 68 -9.57 11.51 -24.85
CA ASN A 68 -10.25 12.70 -25.32
C ASN A 68 -9.28 13.76 -25.88
N ASP A 69 -8.05 13.38 -26.25
CA ASP A 69 -7.02 14.31 -26.76
C ASP A 69 -6.86 15.57 -25.88
N GLY A 70 -6.93 15.39 -24.56
CA GLY A 70 -6.78 16.45 -23.57
C GLY A 70 -8.02 17.30 -23.26
N HIS A 71 -9.19 17.02 -23.85
CA HIS A 71 -10.41 17.81 -23.61
C HIS A 71 -11.13 17.48 -22.29
N HIS A 72 -10.94 16.27 -21.77
CA HIS A 72 -11.60 15.79 -20.55
C HIS A 72 -10.63 15.04 -19.66
N GLY A 73 -10.83 15.10 -18.35
CA GLY A 73 -9.92 14.50 -17.37
C GLY A 73 -8.74 15.42 -17.04
N GLN A 74 -7.82 14.92 -16.24
CA GLN A 74 -6.64 15.68 -15.79
C GLN A 74 -5.34 15.04 -16.27
N ASP A 75 -4.44 15.88 -16.77
CA ASP A 75 -3.07 15.51 -17.10
C ASP A 75 -2.24 15.34 -15.81
N TRP A 76 -2.18 14.11 -15.30
CA TRP A 76 -1.34 13.77 -14.17
C TRP A 76 0.09 13.53 -14.64
N GLY A 77 1.02 14.37 -14.16
CA GLY A 77 2.47 14.22 -14.37
C GLY A 77 3.18 13.42 -13.26
N SER A 78 2.43 12.77 -12.36
CA SER A 78 2.97 11.99 -11.25
C SER A 78 1.92 11.02 -10.72
N VAL A 79 2.35 9.95 -10.05
CA VAL A 79 1.44 9.17 -9.20
C VAL A 79 1.13 9.96 -7.92
N PRO A 80 0.02 9.65 -7.21
CA PRO A 80 -0.25 10.27 -5.92
C PRO A 80 0.92 10.09 -4.96
N ALA A 81 1.14 11.09 -4.10
CA ALA A 81 2.03 10.93 -2.96
C ALA A 81 1.34 10.09 -1.87
N LEU A 82 2.11 9.30 -1.12
CA LEU A 82 1.57 8.68 0.10
C LEU A 82 1.21 9.77 1.11
N PRO A 83 0.08 9.63 1.83
CA PRO A 83 -0.29 10.58 2.86
C PRO A 83 0.76 10.60 3.97
N GLU A 84 0.91 11.75 4.63
CA GLU A 84 1.70 11.82 5.86
C GLU A 84 1.07 10.94 6.94
N TRP A 85 1.92 10.15 7.60
CA TRP A 85 1.48 9.22 8.62
C TRP A 85 1.13 10.00 9.90
N PRO A 86 -0.05 9.77 10.52
CA PRO A 86 -0.37 10.37 11.80
C PRO A 86 0.73 10.12 12.85
N ALA A 87 1.09 11.15 13.62
CA ALA A 87 2.09 11.04 14.68
C ALA A 87 1.71 10.03 15.78
N ALA A 88 0.42 9.67 15.87
CA ALA A 88 -0.11 8.68 16.80
C ALA A 88 0.23 7.22 16.44
N ILE A 89 0.78 6.95 15.25
CA ILE A 89 1.15 5.58 14.85
C ILE A 89 2.38 5.13 15.63
N ASP A 90 2.22 4.07 16.43
CA ASP A 90 3.34 3.39 17.07
C ASP A 90 3.93 2.33 16.13
N TRP A 91 4.94 2.73 15.35
CA TRP A 91 5.66 1.86 14.41
C TRP A 91 6.33 0.65 15.07
N LYS A 92 6.67 0.73 16.37
CA LYS A 92 7.26 -0.42 17.08
C LYS A 92 6.22 -1.53 17.26
N ARG A 93 4.96 -1.15 17.46
CA ARG A 93 3.84 -2.10 17.64
C ARG A 93 3.37 -2.72 16.33
N LEU A 94 3.49 -2.00 15.22
CA LEU A 94 3.18 -2.55 13.89
C LEU A 94 4.11 -3.73 13.52
N GLY A 95 5.32 -3.74 14.10
CA GLY A 95 6.34 -4.76 13.89
C GLY A 95 7.27 -4.41 12.73
N ILE A 96 8.57 -4.73 12.89
CA ILE A 96 9.63 -4.29 11.98
C ILE A 96 9.35 -4.65 10.51
N LYS A 97 8.83 -5.85 10.23
CA LYS A 97 8.55 -6.32 8.87
C LYS A 97 7.48 -5.47 8.16
N ASN A 98 6.41 -5.10 8.86
CA ASN A 98 5.34 -4.29 8.27
C ASN A 98 5.81 -2.85 8.12
N THR A 99 6.51 -2.32 9.12
CA THR A 99 7.11 -0.99 9.07
C THR A 99 8.07 -0.87 7.88
N GLU A 100 8.99 -1.81 7.71
CA GLU A 100 9.92 -1.86 6.58
C GLU A 100 9.20 -1.85 5.23
N LYS A 101 8.16 -2.68 5.05
CA LYS A 101 7.37 -2.71 3.81
C LYS A 101 6.67 -1.38 3.53
N VAL A 102 6.11 -0.74 4.55
CA VAL A 102 5.43 0.57 4.42
C VAL A 102 6.42 1.67 4.01
N PHE A 103 7.60 1.73 4.63
CA PHE A 103 8.63 2.69 4.26
C PHE A 103 9.25 2.37 2.89
N THR A 104 9.41 1.09 2.54
CA THR A 104 9.85 0.68 1.20
C THR A 104 8.86 1.13 0.13
N LEU A 105 7.56 0.99 0.35
CA LEU A 105 6.55 1.50 -0.56
C LEU A 105 6.69 3.02 -0.76
N ARG A 106 6.94 3.78 0.30
CA ARG A 106 7.21 5.24 0.18
C ARG A 106 8.42 5.56 -0.67
N VAL A 107 9.51 4.81 -0.51
CA VAL A 107 10.69 4.97 -1.38
C VAL A 107 10.34 4.65 -2.83
N GLN A 108 9.55 3.60 -3.08
CA GLN A 108 9.11 3.23 -4.42
C GLN A 108 8.24 4.30 -5.07
N VAL A 109 7.30 4.91 -4.34
CA VAL A 109 6.46 6.02 -4.82
C VAL A 109 7.33 7.21 -5.21
N ASN A 110 8.29 7.59 -4.37
CA ASN A 110 9.20 8.70 -4.67
C ASN A 110 10.09 8.40 -5.89
N ALA A 111 10.59 7.18 -6.01
CA ALA A 111 11.39 6.75 -7.16
C ALA A 111 10.57 6.73 -8.46
N ALA A 112 9.31 6.28 -8.41
CA ALA A 112 8.39 6.33 -9.54
C ALA A 112 8.14 7.77 -10.00
N ASN A 113 7.85 8.67 -9.06
CA ASN A 113 7.65 10.09 -9.39
C ASN A 113 8.90 10.76 -9.96
N ALA A 114 10.09 10.43 -9.46
CA ALA A 114 11.35 10.93 -10.03
C ALA A 114 11.58 10.42 -11.46
N LYS A 115 11.28 9.15 -11.72
CA LYS A 115 11.36 8.55 -13.06
C LYS A 115 10.37 9.21 -14.03
N ILE A 116 9.12 9.39 -13.61
CA ILE A 116 8.08 10.04 -14.42
C ILE A 116 8.49 11.48 -14.76
N ALA A 117 9.01 12.23 -13.77
CA ALA A 117 9.48 13.59 -14.00
C ALA A 117 10.61 13.64 -15.03
N ASP A 118 11.61 12.76 -14.91
CA ASP A 118 12.71 12.64 -15.88
C ASP A 118 12.21 12.35 -17.30
N GLN A 119 11.16 11.53 -17.46
CA GLN A 119 10.58 11.26 -18.78
C GLN A 119 9.84 12.45 -19.38
N TYR A 120 9.11 13.23 -18.57
CA TYR A 120 8.49 14.46 -19.05
C TYR A 120 9.52 15.49 -19.52
N ASP A 121 10.68 15.54 -18.87
CA ASP A 121 11.76 16.45 -19.24
C ASP A 121 12.47 16.02 -20.54
N ASN A 122 12.59 14.71 -20.80
CA ASN A 122 13.39 14.17 -21.91
C ASN A 122 12.59 13.76 -23.16
N ASP A 123 11.28 13.49 -23.06
CA ASP A 123 10.44 13.04 -24.19
C ASP A 123 9.07 13.76 -24.27
N PRO A 124 9.05 15.10 -24.41
CA PRO A 124 7.81 15.84 -24.61
C PRO A 124 7.21 15.54 -26.00
N PRO A 125 5.86 15.46 -26.14
CA PRO A 125 4.85 15.86 -25.16
C PRO A 125 4.26 14.72 -24.29
N ASN A 126 4.50 13.44 -24.64
CA ASN A 126 3.75 12.30 -24.07
C ASN A 126 4.61 11.29 -23.29
N GLY A 127 5.91 11.55 -23.11
CA GLY A 127 6.89 10.57 -22.63
C GLY A 127 6.58 9.93 -21.28
N GLY A 128 5.91 10.65 -20.37
CA GLY A 128 5.59 10.16 -19.03
C GLY A 128 4.22 9.50 -18.87
N ASP A 129 3.35 9.57 -19.88
CA ASP A 129 1.93 9.18 -19.73
C ASP A 129 1.75 7.69 -19.44
N GLY A 130 2.49 6.86 -20.18
CA GLY A 130 2.48 5.41 -19.98
C GLY A 130 2.97 5.03 -18.58
N ASP A 131 4.01 5.72 -18.11
CA ASP A 131 4.65 5.44 -16.83
C ASP A 131 3.79 5.86 -15.63
N VAL A 132 3.07 6.96 -15.72
CA VAL A 132 2.06 7.34 -14.71
C VAL A 132 1.02 6.24 -14.56
N ILE A 133 0.52 5.70 -15.68
CA ILE A 133 -0.48 4.63 -15.70
C ILE A 133 0.13 3.31 -15.17
N ASP A 134 1.36 2.96 -15.56
CA ASP A 134 2.10 1.77 -15.09
C ASP A 134 2.32 1.79 -13.58
N GLU A 135 2.89 2.88 -13.09
CA GLU A 135 3.23 2.99 -11.68
C GLU A 135 1.97 3.18 -10.82
N ALA A 136 0.92 3.87 -11.28
CA ALA A 136 -0.34 3.96 -10.54
C ALA A 136 -0.99 2.58 -10.33
N ILE A 137 -1.06 1.75 -11.38
CA ILE A 137 -1.60 0.38 -11.28
C ILE A 137 -0.76 -0.46 -10.32
N LYS A 138 0.56 -0.47 -10.52
CA LYS A 138 1.50 -1.28 -9.74
C LYS A 138 1.50 -0.88 -8.26
N LEU A 139 1.66 0.40 -7.96
CA LEU A 139 1.73 0.92 -6.59
C LEU A 139 0.38 0.80 -5.87
N GLY A 140 -0.73 1.00 -6.58
CA GLY A 140 -2.08 0.79 -6.03
C GLY A 140 -2.35 -0.68 -5.65
N LEU A 141 -1.98 -1.64 -6.51
CA LEU A 141 -2.10 -3.07 -6.18
C LEU A 141 -1.16 -3.48 -5.03
N GLN A 142 0.06 -2.94 -5.00
CA GLN A 142 1.01 -3.18 -3.90
C GLN A 142 0.48 -2.63 -2.57
N SER A 143 -0.12 -1.44 -2.56
CA SER A 143 -0.69 -0.85 -1.34
C SER A 143 -1.88 -1.65 -0.83
N LEU A 144 -2.78 -2.12 -1.71
CA LEU A 144 -3.89 -3.02 -1.32
C LEU A 144 -3.39 -4.34 -0.74
N SER A 145 -2.38 -4.96 -1.37
CA SER A 145 -1.78 -6.20 -0.86
C SER A 145 -1.14 -5.99 0.52
N LEU A 146 -0.45 -4.87 0.72
CA LEU A 146 0.16 -4.52 2.00
C LEU A 146 -0.90 -4.24 3.07
N ALA A 147 -1.97 -3.50 2.73
CA ALA A 147 -3.09 -3.24 3.64
C ALA A 147 -3.75 -4.54 4.10
N ALA A 148 -4.02 -5.47 3.16
CA ALA A 148 -4.58 -6.79 3.47
C ALA A 148 -3.65 -7.60 4.40
N SER A 149 -2.34 -7.57 4.16
CA SER A 149 -1.34 -8.23 5.02
C SER A 149 -1.31 -7.65 6.44
N ILE A 150 -1.40 -6.32 6.57
CA ILE A 150 -1.45 -5.63 7.87
C ILE A 150 -2.76 -5.98 8.62
N ARG A 151 -3.92 -5.94 7.94
CA ARG A 151 -5.20 -6.34 8.52
C ARG A 151 -5.18 -7.78 9.04
N SER A 152 -4.66 -8.70 8.22
CA SER A 152 -4.52 -10.11 8.60
C SER A 152 -3.64 -10.28 9.85
N THR A 153 -2.46 -9.64 9.87
CA THR A 153 -1.51 -9.73 10.99
C THR A 153 -2.08 -9.15 12.28
N ALA A 154 -2.81 -8.04 12.18
CA ALA A 154 -3.42 -7.35 13.32
C ALA A 154 -4.82 -7.89 13.69
N LYS A 155 -5.31 -8.94 13.00
CA LYS A 155 -6.67 -9.50 13.18
C LYS A 155 -7.75 -8.41 13.09
N LEU A 156 -7.62 -7.53 12.11
CA LEU A 156 -8.64 -6.55 11.77
C LEU A 156 -9.64 -7.21 10.82
N ASP A 157 -10.86 -6.68 10.80
CA ASP A 157 -11.85 -7.11 9.83
C ASP A 157 -11.34 -6.82 8.40
N PRO A 158 -11.74 -7.62 7.40
CA PRO A 158 -11.41 -7.33 6.01
C PRO A 158 -11.99 -5.97 5.61
N LEU A 159 -11.42 -5.38 4.56
CA LEU A 159 -12.05 -4.21 3.93
C LEU A 159 -13.47 -4.60 3.51
N LEU A 160 -14.45 -3.77 3.86
CA LEU A 160 -15.83 -3.99 3.45
C LEU A 160 -15.90 -4.02 1.92
N ALA A 161 -16.63 -4.98 1.37
CA ALA A 161 -16.86 -5.05 -0.06
C ALA A 161 -17.52 -3.75 -0.53
N SER A 162 -16.80 -3.00 -1.37
CA SER A 162 -17.33 -1.83 -2.06
C SER A 162 -18.09 -2.28 -3.30
N GLU A 163 -19.10 -1.51 -3.72
CA GLU A 163 -19.74 -1.69 -5.03
C GLU A 163 -18.72 -1.55 -6.18
N TRP A 164 -17.63 -0.81 -5.94
CA TRP A 164 -16.50 -0.67 -6.83
C TRP A 164 -15.25 -1.33 -6.23
N PRO A 165 -14.97 -2.61 -6.57
CA PRO A 165 -13.81 -3.34 -6.07
C PRO A 165 -12.51 -2.81 -6.72
N LEU A 166 -11.77 -2.00 -5.96
CA LEU A 166 -10.53 -1.35 -6.42
C LEU A 166 -9.46 -2.34 -6.88
N ASP A 167 -9.30 -3.45 -6.18
CA ASP A 167 -8.36 -4.52 -6.52
C ASP A 167 -8.66 -5.10 -7.90
N ARG A 168 -9.95 -5.38 -8.16
CA ARG A 168 -10.41 -5.88 -9.44
C ARG A 168 -10.22 -4.85 -10.55
N TYR A 169 -10.61 -3.59 -10.31
CA TYR A 169 -10.45 -2.52 -11.31
C TYR A 169 -8.97 -2.35 -11.72
N LEU A 170 -8.05 -2.28 -10.75
CA LEU A 170 -6.62 -2.14 -11.06
C LEU A 170 -6.05 -3.41 -11.71
N ALA A 171 -6.50 -4.60 -11.32
CA ALA A 171 -6.06 -5.85 -11.93
C ALA A 171 -6.52 -5.99 -13.38
N GLU A 172 -7.78 -5.67 -13.68
CA GLU A 172 -8.31 -5.65 -15.05
C GLU A 172 -7.49 -4.70 -15.94
N ARG A 173 -7.13 -3.51 -15.44
CA ARG A 173 -6.32 -2.54 -16.18
C ARG A 173 -4.88 -2.98 -16.39
N ARG A 174 -4.29 -3.67 -15.42
CA ARG A 174 -2.96 -4.30 -15.59
C ARG A 174 -3.01 -5.31 -16.74
N ASP A 175 -4.01 -6.18 -16.74
CA ASP A 175 -4.13 -7.28 -17.68
C ASP A 175 -4.44 -6.75 -19.10
N ASP A 176 -5.30 -5.74 -19.22
CA ASP A 176 -5.56 -5.03 -20.49
C ASP A 176 -4.30 -4.43 -21.10
N ARG A 177 -3.40 -3.90 -20.27
CA ARG A 177 -2.15 -3.30 -20.74
C ARG A 177 -1.11 -4.33 -21.13
N ALA A 178 -1.02 -5.44 -20.41
CA ALA A 178 -0.22 -6.59 -20.83
C ALA A 178 -0.66 -7.07 -22.22
N LEU A 179 -1.97 -7.24 -22.44
CA LEU A 179 -2.52 -7.65 -23.74
C LEU A 179 -2.24 -6.63 -24.85
N LYS A 180 -2.38 -5.32 -24.57
CA LYS A 180 -2.06 -4.26 -25.55
C LYS A 180 -0.57 -4.26 -25.91
N LEU A 181 0.31 -4.51 -24.95
CA LEU A 181 1.75 -4.59 -25.19
C LEU A 181 2.09 -5.79 -26.08
N GLU A 182 1.55 -6.97 -25.77
CA GLU A 182 1.74 -8.18 -26.58
C GLU A 182 1.29 -7.97 -28.03
N ARG A 183 0.12 -7.35 -28.24
CA ARG A 183 -0.37 -7.01 -29.58
C ARG A 183 0.58 -6.05 -30.31
N ARG A 184 1.07 -5.00 -29.64
CA ARG A 184 2.02 -4.04 -30.23
C ARG A 184 3.33 -4.72 -30.64
N LEU A 185 3.83 -5.65 -29.83
CA LEU A 185 5.05 -6.42 -30.13
C LEU A 185 4.84 -7.35 -31.32
N ALA A 186 3.71 -8.08 -31.36
CA ALA A 186 3.36 -8.93 -32.49
C ALA A 186 3.20 -8.14 -33.80
N ASP A 187 2.53 -6.98 -33.74
CA ASP A 187 2.38 -6.09 -34.90
C ASP A 187 3.71 -5.53 -35.38
N ALA A 188 4.61 -5.16 -34.45
CA ALA A 188 5.95 -4.68 -34.77
C ALA A 188 6.81 -5.78 -35.43
N GLU A 189 6.72 -7.02 -34.94
CA GLU A 189 7.39 -8.18 -35.52
C GLU A 189 6.85 -8.49 -36.92
N ALA A 190 5.53 -8.50 -37.10
CA ALA A 190 4.90 -8.70 -38.40
C ALA A 190 5.33 -7.64 -39.42
N ARG A 191 5.41 -6.36 -39.02
CA ARG A 191 5.92 -5.26 -39.86
C ARG A 191 7.40 -5.45 -40.22
N ARG A 192 8.22 -5.90 -39.27
CA ARG A 192 9.64 -6.20 -39.51
C ARG A 192 9.82 -7.34 -40.51
N LEU A 193 9.01 -8.39 -40.42
CA LEU A 193 9.05 -9.53 -41.35
C LEU A 193 8.52 -9.15 -42.75
N ALA A 194 7.52 -8.26 -42.83
CA ALA A 194 6.98 -7.79 -44.10
C ALA A 194 7.92 -6.82 -44.86
N ASN A 195 8.87 -6.17 -44.17
CA ASN A 195 9.85 -5.26 -44.78
C ASN A 195 11.30 -5.66 -44.44
N PRO A 196 11.82 -6.76 -45.02
CA PRO A 196 13.16 -7.28 -44.72
C PRO A 196 14.30 -6.35 -45.18
N SER A 197 14.02 -5.38 -46.05
CA SER A 197 15.01 -4.47 -46.66
C SER A 197 15.32 -3.23 -45.80
N GLY A 198 14.58 -3.00 -44.71
CA GLY A 198 14.75 -1.87 -43.81
C GLY A 198 15.97 -1.99 -42.88
N MET A 199 17.13 -2.42 -43.38
CA MET A 199 18.37 -2.23 -42.63
C MET A 199 18.63 -0.72 -42.50
N PRO A 200 19.03 -0.23 -41.31
CA PRO A 200 19.43 1.16 -41.16
C PRO A 200 20.61 1.41 -42.10
N ILE A 201 20.42 2.33 -43.05
CA ILE A 201 21.52 2.90 -43.81
C ILE A 201 22.33 3.69 -42.78
N LEU A 202 23.39 3.07 -42.26
CA LEU A 202 24.45 3.76 -41.55
C LEU A 202 25.16 4.63 -42.60
N LEU A 203 24.76 5.90 -42.70
CA LEU A 203 25.52 6.96 -43.34
C LEU A 203 26.41 7.64 -42.30
#